data_AF-A0A2V9XQW4-F1
#
_entry.id   AF-A0A2V9XQW4-F1
#
_cell.length_a   1.000
_cell.length_b   1.000
_cell.length_c   1.000
_cell.angle_alpha   90.00
_cell.angle_beta   90.00
_cell.angle_gamma   90.00
#
_symmetry.space_group_name_H-M   'P 1'
#
loop_
_entity.id
_entity.type
_entity.pdbx_description
1 polymer ?
#
loop_
_entity_poly.entity_id
_entity_poly.type
_entity_poly.pdbx_seq_one_letter_code
_entity_poly.pdbx_strand_id
1 'polypeptide(L)' 'PVPTRVAPRRAGDPPALVADPTHAQTLLQWKATRSLEEIVTTAWRWMQSGRQKNALQVAHLVE' A
#
# COMPACT_ATOMS: atom_id res chain seq x y z
N PRO A 1 -5.67 12.92 -11.54
CA PRO A 1 -5.92 13.03 -10.08
C PRO A 1 -6.92 11.94 -9.66
N VAL A 2 -6.72 11.30 -8.51
CA VAL A 2 -7.69 10.32 -7.99
C VAL A 2 -8.86 11.06 -7.34
N PRO A 3 -10.13 10.81 -7.70
CA PRO A 3 -11.28 11.45 -7.07
C PRO A 3 -11.33 11.16 -5.55
N THR A 4 -11.55 12.19 -4.73
CA THR A 4 -11.62 12.07 -3.27
C THR A 4 -12.76 12.90 -2.69
N ARG A 5 -13.22 12.54 -1.48
CA ARG A 5 -14.18 13.32 -0.69
C ARG A 5 -13.70 13.41 0.76
N VAL A 6 -13.85 14.58 1.38
CA VAL A 6 -13.57 14.75 2.82
C VAL A 6 -14.70 14.09 3.62
N ALA A 7 -14.34 13.37 4.68
CA ALA A 7 -15.26 12.70 5.59
C ALA A 7 -14.84 12.98 7.05
N PRO A 8 -15.72 12.73 8.05
CA PRO A 8 -15.36 12.88 9.46
C PRO A 8 -14.15 12.05 9.86
N ARG A 9 -13.42 12.49 10.90
CA ARG A 9 -12.30 11.72 11.46
C ARG A 9 -12.79 10.37 11.98
N ARG A 10 -12.04 9.31 11.70
CA ARG A 10 -12.29 7.99 12.30
C ARG A 10 -11.79 8.01 13.75
N ALA A 11 -12.61 7.51 14.67
CA ALA A 11 -12.24 7.41 16.07
C ALA A 11 -10.98 6.54 16.23
N GLY A 12 -10.01 7.03 17.01
CA GLY A 12 -8.73 6.35 17.23
C GLY A 12 -7.60 6.74 16.28
N ASP A 13 -7.85 7.47 15.18
CA ASP A 13 -6.79 7.93 14.29
C ASP A 13 -6.02 9.12 14.91
N PRO A 14 -4.69 9.02 15.15
CA PRO A 14 -3.88 10.17 15.52
C PRO A 14 -3.72 11.12 14.32
N PRO A 15 -3.41 12.42 14.55
CA PRO A 15 -3.15 13.35 13.45
C PRO A 15 -1.90 12.99 12.63
N ALA A 16 -0.89 12.41 13.27
CA ALA A 16 0.32 11.88 12.62
C ALA A 16 0.98 10.83 13.52
N LEU A 17 1.65 9.85 12.91
CA LEU A 17 2.47 8.87 13.60
C LEU A 17 3.64 8.48 12.68
N VAL A 18 4.87 8.70 13.14
CA VAL A 18 6.11 8.39 12.39
C VAL A 18 7.12 7.79 13.38
N ALA A 19 7.88 6.80 12.93
CA ALA A 19 8.91 6.15 13.74
C ALA A 19 10.25 6.91 13.68
N ASP A 20 10.98 6.92 14.79
CA ASP A 20 12.43 7.17 14.79
C ASP A 20 13.16 5.85 14.49
N PRO A 21 13.84 5.71 13.35
CA PRO A 21 14.49 4.46 12.96
C PRO A 21 15.89 4.27 13.57
N THR A 22 16.39 5.21 14.37
CA THR A 22 17.78 5.24 14.83
C THR A 22 18.19 3.94 15.52
N HIS A 23 17.36 3.41 16.42
CA HIS A 23 17.70 2.21 17.17
C HIS A 23 17.91 0.97 16.27
N ALA A 24 17.03 0.76 15.29
CA ALA A 24 17.15 -0.34 14.34
C ALA A 24 18.38 -0.17 13.42
N GLN A 25 18.68 1.07 13.00
CA GLN A 25 19.87 1.36 12.20
C GLN A 25 21.15 1.06 12.97
N THR A 26 21.23 1.47 14.24
CA THR A 26 22.42 1.23 15.07
C THR A 26 22.57 -0.25 15.42
N LEU A 27 21.52 -0.90 15.91
CA LEU A 27 21.64 -2.27 16.44
C LEU A 27 21.69 -3.32 15.32
N LEU A 28 20.84 -3.18 14.31
CA LEU A 28 20.67 -4.19 13.27
C LEU A 28 21.45 -3.86 11.99
N GLN A 29 22.06 -2.68 11.92
CA GLN A 29 22.68 -2.16 10.69
C GLN A 29 21.69 -2.17 9.50
N TRP A 30 20.40 -2.00 9.81
CA TRP A 30 19.31 -2.08 8.85
C TRP A 30 18.69 -0.71 8.62
N LYS A 31 18.41 -0.39 7.35
CA LYS A 31 17.73 0.84 6.94
C LYS A 31 16.72 0.55 5.84
N ALA A 32 15.55 1.18 5.92
CA ALA A 32 14.59 1.17 4.82
C ALA A 32 15.19 1.85 3.58
N THR A 33 15.11 1.20 2.43
CA THR A 33 15.74 1.66 1.18
C THR A 33 14.74 2.11 0.12
N ARG A 34 13.44 1.86 0.33
CA ARG A 34 12.41 2.14 -0.66
C ARG A 34 11.75 3.50 -0.43
N SER A 35 11.56 4.24 -1.50
CA SER A 35 10.80 5.50 -1.51
C SER A 35 9.29 5.24 -1.49
N LEU A 36 8.51 6.28 -1.21
CA LEU A 36 7.05 6.22 -1.28
C LEU A 36 6.56 5.85 -2.69
N GLU A 37 7.23 6.37 -3.73
CA GLU A 37 6.90 6.09 -5.13
C GLU A 37 7.11 4.61 -5.47
N GLU A 38 8.20 4.01 -5.01
CA GLU A 38 8.46 2.58 -5.20
C GLU A 38 7.42 1.72 -4.47
N ILE A 39 7.06 2.10 -3.25
CA ILE A 39 6.04 1.41 -2.45
C ILE A 39 4.68 1.43 -3.17
N VAL A 40 4.22 2.61 -3.62
CA VAL A 40 2.93 2.74 -4.32
C VAL A 40 2.96 2.01 -5.67
N THR A 41 4.05 2.11 -6.43
CA THR A 41 4.20 1.48 -7.74
C THR A 41 4.16 -0.05 -7.63
N THR A 42 4.87 -0.63 -6.68
CA THR A 42 4.92 -2.09 -6.48
C THR A 42 3.57 -2.63 -5.98
N ALA A 43 2.91 -1.92 -5.05
CA ALA A 43 1.56 -2.25 -4.61
C ALA A 43 0.56 -2.22 -5.78
N TRP A 44 0.63 -1.21 -6.66
CA TRP A 44 -0.24 -1.11 -7.83
C TRP A 44 -0.02 -2.23 -8.84
N ARG A 45 1.24 -2.59 -9.13
CA ARG A 45 1.57 -3.74 -10.00
C ARG A 45 0.98 -5.03 -9.43
N TRP A 46 1.12 -5.26 -8.12
CA TRP A 46 0.55 -6.42 -7.46
C TRP A 46 -0.98 -6.44 -7.58
N MET A 47 -1.66 -5.33 -7.27
CA MET A 47 -3.12 -5.20 -7.39
C MET A 47 -3.63 -5.54 -8.79
N GLN A 48 -2.94 -5.08 -9.84
CA GLN A 48 -3.31 -5.37 -11.23
C GLN A 48 -3.14 -6.85 -11.57
N SER A 49 -2.07 -7.48 -11.09
CA SER A 49 -1.81 -8.91 -11.33
C SER A 49 -2.88 -9.82 -10.69
N GLY A 50 -3.40 -9.45 -9.52
CA GLY A 50 -4.50 -10.16 -8.85
C GLY A 50 -5.85 -9.94 -9.55
N ARG A 51 -6.08 -8.73 -10.09
CA ARG A 51 -7.32 -8.39 -10.81
C ARG A 51 -7.44 -9.11 -12.17
N GLN A 52 -6.33 -9.36 -12.85
CA GLN A 52 -6.31 -10.16 -14.09
C GLN A 52 -6.70 -11.63 -13.86
N LYS A 53 -6.33 -12.23 -12.70
CA LYS A 53 -6.67 -13.63 -12.40
C LYS A 53 -8.18 -13.84 -12.17
N ASN A 54 -8.87 -12.86 -11.58
CA ASN A 54 -10.31 -12.95 -11.36
C ASN A 54 -11.14 -12.66 -12.62
N ALA A 55 -10.63 -11.89 -13.58
CA ALA A 55 -11.35 -11.61 -14.83
C ALA A 55 -11.42 -12.81 -15.78
N LEU A 56 -10.41 -13.69 -15.76
CA LEU A 56 -10.37 -14.90 -16.59
C LEU A 56 -11.20 -16.07 -16.02
N GLN A 57 -11.54 -16.05 -14.72
CA GLN A 57 -12.36 -17.11 -14.10
C GLN A 57 -13.87 -16.86 -14.22
N VAL A 58 -14.30 -15.59 -14.36
CA VAL A 58 -15.73 -15.26 -14.59
C VAL A 58 -16.13 -15.53 -16.04
N ALA A 59 -15.21 -15.43 -17.00
CA ALA A 59 -15.49 -15.68 -18.41
C ALA A 59 -15.73 -17.16 -18.76
N HIS A 60 -15.34 -18.11 -17.90
CA HIS A 60 -15.51 -19.55 -18.14
C HIS A 60 -16.73 -20.17 -17.44
N LEU A 61 -17.54 -19.35 -16.76
CA LEU A 61 -18.78 -19.78 -16.07
C LEU A 61 -20.05 -19.20 -16.73
N VAL A 62 -19.94 -18.65 -17.95
CA VAL A 62 -21.06 -18.09 -18.72
C VAL A 62 -21.15 -18.70 -20.13
N GLU A 63 -20.52 -19.86 -20.36
CA GLU A 63 -20.90 -20.80 -21.42
C GLU A 63 -21.42 -22.10 -20.78
#